data_AF-A0A443S2E6-F1
#
_entry.id   AF-A0A443S2E6-F1
#
_cell.length_a   1.000
_cell.length_b   1.000
_cell.length_c   1.000
_cell.angle_alpha   90.00
_cell.angle_beta   90.00
_cell.angle_gamma   90.00
#
_symmetry.space_group_name_H-M   'P 1'
#
loop_
_entity.id
_entity.type
_entity.pdbx_description
1 polymer ?
#
loop_
_entity_poly.entity_id
_entity_poly.type
_entity_poly.pdbx_seq_one_letter_code
_entity_poly.pdbx_strand_id
1 'polypeptide(L)'
;MTLIFQEGKNRMYSVGSFMRKRYVHFMTNNTQELLIKSLNLDRCLVSAELVAAGMYPPSGKFVWNKNVNWQPFAIHLISPQVATMGVACPDDKEKIETLVQNDKCSLKICNKLLNYFTAKNYTNLNCSNLYYISSAFSKIQNAGYQLPNIINEQIFEYLKEYESQETKLCGKNFKFFPKSI
;
A
#
# COMPACT_ATOMS: atom_id res chain seq x y z
N MET A 1 -10.25 -15.29 2.04
CA MET A 1 -9.15 -15.37 3.02
C MET A 1 -7.95 -14.65 2.43
N THR A 2 -7.67 -13.43 2.89
CA THR A 2 -6.54 -12.64 2.35
C THR A 2 -5.29 -12.95 3.17
N LEU A 3 -4.28 -13.55 2.56
CA LEU A 3 -3.03 -13.87 3.26
C LEU A 3 -2.28 -12.58 3.61
N ILE A 4 -1.84 -12.46 4.87
CA ILE A 4 -1.00 -11.36 5.34
C ILE A 4 0.41 -11.91 5.53
N PHE A 5 1.34 -11.43 4.72
CA PHE A 5 2.74 -11.82 4.76
C PHE A 5 3.40 -11.48 6.10
N GLN A 6 4.24 -12.38 6.62
CA GLN A 6 4.91 -12.21 7.91
C GLN A 6 5.77 -10.94 7.96
N GLU A 7 6.44 -10.60 6.85
CA GLU A 7 7.20 -9.36 6.72
C GLU A 7 6.31 -8.12 6.85
N GLY A 8 5.12 -8.15 6.26
CA GLY A 8 4.12 -7.11 6.41
C GLY A 8 3.73 -6.93 7.89
N LYS A 9 3.56 -8.05 8.61
CA LYS A 9 3.25 -8.00 10.04
C LYS A 9 4.38 -7.34 10.84
N ASN A 10 5.62 -7.79 10.64
CA ASN A 10 6.80 -7.25 11.30
C ASN A 10 6.98 -5.75 11.00
N ARG A 11 6.70 -5.34 9.76
CA ARG A 11 6.76 -3.94 9.33
C ARG A 11 5.73 -3.09 10.06
N MET A 12 4.47 -3.52 10.12
CA MET A 12 3.42 -2.75 10.80
C MET A 12 3.68 -2.63 12.30
N TYR A 13 4.16 -3.69 12.95
CA TYR A 13 4.62 -3.63 14.35
C TYR A 13 5.76 -2.61 14.53
N SER A 14 6.75 -2.65 13.63
CA SER A 14 7.88 -1.71 13.66
C SER A 14 7.44 -0.26 13.46
N VAL A 15 6.43 0.00 12.62
CA VAL A 15 5.82 1.34 12.48
C VAL A 15 5.24 1.79 13.82
N GLY A 16 4.50 0.93 14.52
CA GLY A 16 3.98 1.22 15.87
C GLY A 16 5.08 1.57 16.86
N SER A 17 6.14 0.75 16.92
CA SER A 17 7.30 1.01 17.79
C SER A 17 8.05 2.29 17.43
N PHE A 18 8.14 2.62 16.14
CA PHE A 18 8.70 3.88 15.68
C PHE A 18 7.85 5.07 16.14
N MET A 19 6.52 5.02 15.96
CA MET A 19 5.61 6.08 16.42
C MET A 19 5.73 6.28 17.93
N ARG A 20 5.78 5.20 18.71
CA ARG A 20 5.98 5.28 20.17
C ARG A 20 7.24 6.04 20.55
N LYS A 21 8.36 5.73 19.90
CA LYS A 21 9.64 6.43 20.14
C LYS A 21 9.56 7.90 19.74
N ARG A 22 8.94 8.18 18.58
CA ARG A 22 8.84 9.53 18.03
C ARG A 22 7.98 10.47 18.89
N TYR A 23 6.90 9.95 19.48
CA TYR A 23 5.92 10.74 20.21
C TYR A 23 5.91 10.48 21.72
N VAL A 24 7.05 10.05 22.28
CA VAL A 24 7.19 9.70 23.71
C VAL A 24 6.80 10.84 24.67
N HIS A 25 6.94 12.10 24.24
CA HIS A 25 6.57 13.27 25.06
C HIS A 25 5.10 13.67 24.93
N PHE A 26 4.38 13.14 23.93
CA PHE A 26 2.96 13.42 23.71
C PHE A 26 2.06 12.28 24.22
N MET A 27 2.54 11.03 24.12
CA MET A 27 1.77 9.84 24.47
C MET A 27 2.12 9.37 25.88
N THR A 28 1.12 8.87 26.60
CA THR A 28 1.32 8.19 27.88
C THR A 28 1.31 6.68 27.70
N ASN A 29 1.32 5.91 28.78
CA ASN A 29 1.10 4.47 28.72
C ASN A 29 -0.40 4.10 28.73
N ASN A 30 -1.29 5.09 28.80
CA ASN A 30 -2.73 4.87 28.90
C ASN A 30 -3.33 4.54 27.54
N THR A 31 -3.75 3.28 27.33
CA THR A 31 -4.39 2.86 26.08
C THR A 31 -5.73 3.52 25.81
N GLN A 32 -6.38 4.09 26.83
CA GLN A 32 -7.65 4.81 26.65
C GLN A 32 -7.50 6.12 25.86
N GLU A 33 -6.27 6.63 25.70
CA GLU A 33 -6.01 7.80 24.87
C GLU A 33 -6.02 7.47 23.36
N LEU A 34 -6.07 6.19 23.00
CA LEU A 34 -5.99 5.70 21.63
C LEU A 34 -7.38 5.43 21.04
N LEU A 35 -7.72 6.14 19.96
CA LEU A 35 -8.86 5.82 19.10
C LEU A 35 -8.35 5.21 17.79
N ILE A 36 -8.62 3.92 17.58
CA ILE A 36 -8.23 3.23 16.35
C ILE A 36 -9.43 3.10 15.42
N LYS A 37 -9.24 3.52 14.16
CA LYS A 37 -10.22 3.37 13.09
C LYS A 37 -9.61 2.63 11.92
N SER A 38 -10.34 1.67 11.34
CA SER A 38 -9.85 0.89 10.21
C SER A 38 -10.97 0.47 9.27
N LEU A 39 -10.61 0.12 8.04
CA LEU A 39 -11.51 -0.48 7.07
C LEU A 39 -11.85 -1.92 7.47
N ASN A 40 -13.03 -2.38 7.09
CA ASN A 40 -13.43 -3.79 7.25
C ASN A 40 -12.77 -4.70 6.20
N LEU A 41 -11.44 -4.80 6.28
CA LEU A 41 -10.61 -5.65 5.45
C LEU A 41 -9.57 -6.32 6.36
N ASP A 42 -9.40 -7.64 6.25
CA ASP A 42 -8.48 -8.41 7.11
C ASP A 42 -7.09 -7.76 7.21
N ARG A 43 -6.51 -7.37 6.06
CA ARG A 43 -5.19 -6.72 6.00
C ARG A 43 -5.14 -5.40 6.75
N CYS A 44 -6.23 -4.64 6.78
CA CYS A 44 -6.31 -3.34 7.45
C CYS A 44 -6.50 -3.51 8.95
N LEU A 45 -7.32 -4.48 9.37
CA LEU A 45 -7.54 -4.79 10.79
C LEU A 45 -6.27 -5.30 11.44
N VAL A 46 -5.64 -6.34 10.88
CA VAL A 46 -4.41 -6.90 11.42
C VAL A 46 -3.26 -5.88 11.41
N SER A 47 -3.17 -5.04 10.37
CA SER A 47 -2.17 -3.96 10.35
C SER A 47 -2.40 -2.95 11.48
N ALA A 48 -3.64 -2.58 11.75
CA ALA A 48 -3.98 -1.66 12.83
C ALA A 48 -3.68 -2.28 14.21
N GLU A 49 -3.99 -3.56 14.42
CA GLU A 49 -3.64 -4.29 15.65
C GLU A 49 -2.12 -4.29 15.90
N LEU A 50 -1.33 -4.57 14.86
CA LEU A 50 0.12 -4.65 14.98
C LEU A 50 0.75 -3.28 15.25
N VAL A 51 0.26 -2.22 14.62
CA VAL A 51 0.68 -0.85 14.94
C VAL A 51 0.36 -0.53 16.39
N ALA A 52 -0.85 -0.83 16.86
CA ALA A 52 -1.25 -0.58 18.25
C ALA A 52 -0.39 -1.37 19.25
N ALA A 53 -0.12 -2.64 18.96
CA ALA A 53 0.74 -3.49 19.78
C ALA A 53 2.17 -2.96 19.89
N GLY A 54 2.75 -2.48 18.78
CA GLY A 54 4.08 -1.87 18.78
C GLY A 54 4.11 -0.50 19.44
N MET A 55 2.99 0.23 19.41
CA MET A 55 2.87 1.60 19.92
C MET A 55 2.57 1.64 21.43
N TYR A 56 1.75 0.73 21.93
CA TYR A 56 1.37 0.61 23.34
C TYR A 56 1.68 -0.80 23.87
N PRO A 57 2.96 -1.14 24.10
CA PRO A 57 3.28 -2.36 24.83
C PRO A 57 2.70 -2.29 26.27
N PRO A 58 2.18 -3.40 26.82
CA PRO A 58 1.63 -3.41 28.19
C PRO A 58 2.67 -2.93 29.21
N SER A 59 2.26 -2.02 30.10
CA SER A 59 3.14 -1.50 31.16
C SER A 59 2.36 -1.07 32.40
N GLY A 60 2.98 -1.23 33.58
CA GLY A 60 2.38 -0.89 34.86
C GLY A 60 1.00 -1.52 35.05
N LYS A 61 -0.01 -0.69 35.32
CA LYS A 61 -1.41 -1.14 35.53
C LYS A 61 -2.09 -1.75 34.30
N PHE A 62 -1.54 -1.58 33.10
CA PHE A 62 -2.11 -2.12 31.86
C PHE A 62 -1.61 -3.53 31.52
N VAL A 63 -0.72 -4.10 32.35
CA VAL A 63 -0.32 -5.50 32.23
C VAL A 63 -1.45 -6.38 32.78
N TRP A 64 -2.30 -6.90 31.89
CA TRP A 64 -3.38 -7.83 32.26
C TRP A 64 -2.88 -9.27 32.45
N ASN A 65 -1.79 -9.65 31.78
CA ASN A 65 -1.17 -10.97 31.86
C ASN A 65 0.36 -10.87 31.76
N LYS A 66 1.06 -11.40 32.77
CA LYS A 66 2.53 -11.33 32.87
C LYS A 66 3.25 -12.18 31.80
N ASN A 67 2.57 -13.17 31.24
CA ASN A 67 3.12 -14.07 30.21
C ASN A 67 2.82 -13.59 28.79
N VAL A 68 2.04 -12.51 28.62
CA VAL A 68 1.59 -12.02 27.32
C VAL A 68 1.97 -10.56 27.17
N ASN A 69 2.97 -10.26 26.32
CA ASN A 69 3.40 -8.90 26.02
C ASN A 69 2.53 -8.22 24.94
N TRP A 70 1.22 -8.35 25.07
CA TRP A 70 0.20 -7.77 24.20
C TRP A 70 -1.03 -7.42 25.03
N GLN A 71 -1.82 -6.43 24.60
CA GLN A 71 -3.09 -6.06 25.22
C GLN A 71 -4.17 -5.84 24.16
N PRO A 72 -5.45 -6.07 24.49
CA PRO A 72 -6.54 -5.87 23.56
C PRO A 72 -6.74 -4.38 23.22
N PHE A 73 -7.03 -4.11 21.96
CA PHE A 73 -7.39 -2.77 21.47
C PHE A 73 -8.72 -2.83 20.72
N ALA A 74 -9.60 -1.87 20.98
CA ALA A 74 -10.82 -1.72 20.20
C ALA A 74 -10.50 -1.06 18.86
N ILE A 75 -10.89 -1.69 17.76
CA ILE A 75 -10.77 -1.13 16.41
C ILE A 75 -12.18 -0.80 15.92
N HIS A 76 -12.41 0.49 15.67
CA HIS A 76 -13.69 0.97 15.15
C HIS A 76 -13.69 0.90 13.62
N LEU A 77 -14.68 0.22 13.06
CA LEU A 77 -14.84 0.14 11.62
C LEU A 77 -15.33 1.48 11.07
N ILE A 78 -14.72 1.92 9.97
CA ILE A 78 -15.18 3.08 9.21
C ILE A 78 -15.76 2.66 7.86
N SER A 79 -16.77 3.40 7.40
CA SER A 79 -17.34 3.19 6.07
C SER A 79 -16.26 3.36 4.99
N PRO A 80 -16.23 2.50 3.96
CA PRO A 80 -15.33 2.67 2.82
C PRO A 80 -15.37 4.08 2.23
N GLN A 81 -16.55 4.71 2.21
CA GLN A 81 -16.77 6.07 1.70
C GLN A 81 -16.03 7.18 2.48
N VAL A 82 -15.64 6.90 3.73
CA VAL A 82 -14.85 7.81 4.58
C VAL A 82 -13.35 7.51 4.43
N ALA A 83 -13.00 6.27 4.05
CA ALA A 83 -11.63 5.82 3.84
C ALA A 83 -11.15 5.95 2.38
N THR A 84 -11.99 6.46 1.47
CA THR A 84 -11.74 6.67 0.03
C THR A 84 -10.63 7.68 -0.28
N MET A 85 -9.87 8.17 0.70
CA MET A 85 -8.63 8.89 0.43
C MET A 85 -7.49 7.97 -0.07
N GLY A 86 -7.70 6.66 -0.26
CA GLY A 86 -6.69 5.85 -0.94
C GLY A 86 -6.93 4.35 -1.14
N VAL A 87 -8.10 3.77 -0.79
CA VAL A 87 -8.32 2.34 -0.99
C VAL A 87 -9.72 2.07 -1.57
N ALA A 88 -9.71 1.60 -2.82
CA ALA A 88 -10.84 1.19 -3.65
C ALA A 88 -11.59 2.32 -4.36
N CYS A 89 -11.18 2.58 -5.61
CA CYS A 89 -12.12 2.95 -6.65
C CYS A 89 -12.15 1.81 -7.69
N PRO A 90 -13.10 0.87 -7.59
CA PRO A 90 -13.47 -0.01 -8.70
C PRO A 90 -13.84 0.79 -9.97
N ASP A 91 -14.13 2.09 -9.83
CA ASP A 91 -14.39 3.07 -10.89
C ASP A 91 -13.12 3.75 -11.45
N ASP A 92 -11.92 3.28 -11.11
CA ASP A 92 -10.68 3.89 -11.61
C ASP A 92 -10.27 3.42 -13.00
N LYS A 93 -10.82 2.33 -13.56
CA LYS A 93 -10.35 1.85 -14.88
C LYS A 93 -10.54 2.91 -15.97
N GLU A 94 -11.72 3.49 -16.04
CA GLU A 94 -12.05 4.56 -17.00
C GLU A 94 -11.29 5.85 -16.67
N LYS A 95 -11.09 6.17 -15.39
CA LYS A 95 -10.30 7.33 -14.97
C LYS A 95 -8.83 7.18 -15.31
N ILE A 96 -8.23 6.02 -15.03
CA ILE A 96 -6.85 5.67 -15.41
C ILE A 96 -6.71 5.74 -16.92
N GLU A 97 -7.65 5.17 -17.67
CA GLU A 97 -7.64 5.27 -19.13
C GLU A 97 -7.70 6.74 -19.59
N THR A 98 -8.62 7.53 -19.04
CA THR A 98 -8.73 8.97 -19.34
C THR A 98 -7.45 9.74 -18.98
N LEU A 99 -6.86 9.49 -17.81
CA LEU A 99 -5.62 10.11 -17.36
C LEU A 99 -4.45 9.76 -18.27
N VAL A 100 -4.33 8.49 -18.66
CA VAL A 100 -3.29 8.01 -19.57
C VAL A 100 -3.47 8.60 -20.96
N GLN A 101 -4.70 8.70 -21.48
CA GLN A 101 -4.96 9.32 -22.79
C GLN A 101 -4.62 10.82 -22.79
N ASN A 102 -4.86 11.50 -21.67
CA ASN A 102 -4.57 12.94 -21.52
C ASN A 102 -3.08 13.23 -21.29
N ASP A 103 -2.29 12.25 -20.81
CA ASP A 103 -0.85 12.38 -20.64
C ASP A 103 -0.05 11.73 -21.77
N LYS A 104 0.56 12.56 -22.61
CA LYS A 104 1.35 12.09 -23.77
C LYS A 104 2.50 11.14 -23.38
N CYS A 105 3.08 11.31 -22.18
CA CYS A 105 4.17 10.45 -21.72
C CYS A 105 3.65 9.06 -21.37
N SER A 106 2.63 9.00 -20.50
CA SER A 106 1.95 7.76 -20.11
C SER A 106 1.40 7.02 -21.31
N LEU A 107 0.79 7.73 -22.27
CA LEU A 107 0.27 7.12 -23.51
C LEU A 107 1.38 6.49 -24.36
N LYS A 108 2.54 7.17 -24.48
CA LYS A 108 3.70 6.65 -25.22
C LYS A 108 4.24 5.35 -24.60
N ILE A 109 4.36 5.31 -23.28
CA ILE A 109 4.82 4.12 -22.56
C ILE A 109 3.80 3.00 -22.64
N CYS A 110 2.51 3.31 -22.44
CA CYS A 110 1.43 2.34 -22.59
C CYS A 110 1.45 1.68 -23.97
N ASN A 111 1.48 2.47 -25.06
CA ASN A 111 1.50 1.95 -26.42
C ASN A 111 2.73 1.04 -26.69
N LYS A 112 3.89 1.41 -26.14
CA LYS A 112 5.10 0.59 -26.23
C LYS A 112 4.92 -0.77 -25.55
N LEU A 113 4.35 -0.79 -24.35
CA LEU A 113 4.08 -2.01 -23.60
C LEU A 113 3.00 -2.87 -24.30
N LEU A 114 1.92 -2.26 -24.77
CA LEU A 114 0.87 -2.95 -25.52
C LEU A 114 1.42 -3.62 -26.79
N ASN A 115 2.27 -2.93 -27.56
CA ASN A 115 2.93 -3.51 -28.73
C ASN A 115 3.80 -4.72 -28.36
N TYR A 116 4.52 -4.65 -27.24
CA TYR A 116 5.34 -5.76 -26.74
C TYR A 116 4.48 -7.00 -26.43
N PHE A 117 3.40 -6.83 -25.67
CA PHE A 117 2.49 -7.91 -25.32
C PHE A 117 1.73 -8.45 -26.54
N THR A 118 1.34 -7.58 -27.46
CA THR A 118 0.68 -7.95 -28.72
C THR A 118 1.58 -8.82 -29.59
N ALA A 119 2.88 -8.49 -29.69
CA ALA A 119 3.88 -9.32 -30.39
C ALA A 119 4.10 -10.71 -29.75
N LYS A 120 3.59 -10.93 -28.53
CA LYS A 120 3.60 -12.20 -27.80
C LYS A 120 2.23 -12.89 -27.77
N ASN A 121 1.28 -12.46 -28.60
CA ASN A 121 -0.10 -12.96 -28.68
C ASN A 121 -1.02 -12.60 -27.49
N TYR A 122 -0.71 -11.54 -26.73
CA TYR A 122 -1.62 -10.99 -25.71
C TYR A 122 -2.31 -9.75 -26.25
N THR A 123 -3.50 -9.93 -26.83
CA THR A 123 -4.21 -8.88 -27.60
C THR A 123 -5.33 -8.19 -26.82
N ASN A 124 -5.81 -8.78 -25.72
CA ASN A 124 -6.90 -8.22 -24.91
C ASN A 124 -6.38 -7.45 -23.69
N LEU A 125 -5.41 -6.57 -23.90
CA LEU A 125 -4.84 -5.71 -22.86
C LEU A 125 -5.07 -4.24 -23.20
N ASN A 126 -5.36 -3.45 -22.18
CA ASN A 126 -5.41 -2.01 -22.25
C ASN A 126 -4.47 -1.37 -21.22
N CYS A 127 -4.39 -0.03 -21.23
CA CYS A 127 -3.52 0.72 -20.33
C CYS A 127 -3.85 0.47 -18.83
N SER A 128 -5.13 0.36 -18.47
CA SER A 128 -5.52 0.05 -17.09
C SER A 128 -5.10 -1.36 -16.68
N ASN A 129 -5.12 -2.34 -17.58
CA ASN A 129 -4.61 -3.69 -17.31
C ASN A 129 -3.10 -3.69 -17.06
N LEU A 130 -2.33 -2.93 -17.84
CA LEU A 130 -0.88 -2.83 -17.68
C LEU A 130 -0.48 -2.32 -16.30
N TYR A 131 -1.24 -1.39 -15.73
CA TYR A 131 -1.05 -0.91 -14.37
C TYR A 131 -1.17 -2.05 -13.34
N TYR A 132 -2.27 -2.80 -13.39
CA TYR A 132 -2.49 -3.92 -12.46
C TYR A 132 -1.46 -5.03 -12.65
N ILE A 133 -1.05 -5.30 -13.89
CA ILE A 133 0.00 -6.26 -14.22
C ILE A 133 1.34 -5.82 -13.63
N SER A 134 1.71 -4.55 -13.79
CA SER A 134 2.92 -3.98 -13.20
C SER A 134 2.92 -4.14 -11.68
N SER A 135 1.83 -3.70 -11.03
CA SER A 135 1.69 -3.81 -9.57
C SER A 135 1.75 -5.26 -9.08
N ALA A 136 1.21 -6.21 -9.85
CA ALA A 136 1.30 -7.64 -9.53
C ALA A 136 2.74 -8.15 -9.62
N PHE A 137 3.46 -7.84 -10.70
CA PHE A 137 4.86 -8.27 -10.86
C PHE A 137 5.80 -7.62 -9.82
N SER A 138 5.60 -6.34 -9.49
CA SER A 138 6.31 -5.67 -8.39
C SER A 138 6.14 -6.44 -7.07
N LYS A 139 4.92 -6.90 -6.76
CA LYS A 139 4.65 -7.70 -5.54
C LYS A 139 5.33 -9.07 -5.59
N ILE A 140 5.29 -9.75 -6.74
CA ILE A 140 5.93 -11.06 -6.94
C ILE A 140 7.45 -10.95 -6.75
N GLN A 141 8.08 -9.97 -7.38
CA GLN A 141 9.52 -9.75 -7.24
C GLN A 141 9.91 -9.36 -5.80
N ASN A 142 9.15 -8.46 -5.17
CA ASN A 142 9.42 -8.05 -3.78
C ASN A 142 9.27 -9.20 -2.79
N ALA A 143 8.44 -10.19 -3.10
CA ALA A 143 8.31 -11.42 -2.33
C ALA A 143 9.41 -12.46 -2.64
N GLY A 144 10.40 -12.12 -3.48
CA GLY A 144 11.55 -12.97 -3.82
C GLY A 144 11.28 -14.02 -4.89
N TYR A 145 10.13 -13.98 -5.57
CA TYR A 145 9.80 -14.93 -6.63
C TYR A 145 10.33 -14.48 -7.99
N GLN A 146 10.65 -15.45 -8.84
CA GLN A 146 11.05 -15.20 -10.22
C GLN A 146 9.84 -14.75 -11.05
N LEU A 147 10.05 -13.73 -11.89
CA LEU A 147 9.06 -13.28 -12.84
C LEU A 147 8.92 -14.29 -13.99
N PRO A 148 7.75 -14.39 -14.64
CA PRO A 148 7.59 -15.26 -15.80
C PRO A 148 8.55 -14.86 -16.92
N ASN A 149 9.04 -15.83 -17.70
CA ASN A 149 10.04 -15.62 -18.77
C ASN A 149 9.63 -14.60 -19.85
N ILE A 150 8.33 -14.29 -19.95
CA ILE A 150 7.82 -13.25 -20.84
C ILE A 150 8.20 -11.84 -20.38
N ILE A 151 8.58 -11.65 -19.13
CA ILE A 151 8.97 -10.36 -18.57
C ILE A 151 10.47 -10.37 -18.38
N ASN A 152 11.19 -9.74 -19.32
CA ASN A 152 12.61 -9.48 -19.15
C ASN A 152 12.85 -8.21 -18.31
N GLU A 153 14.09 -8.01 -17.88
CA GLU A 153 14.49 -6.89 -17.02
C GLU A 153 14.12 -5.53 -17.63
N GLN A 154 14.36 -5.34 -18.92
CA GLN A 154 14.05 -4.09 -19.61
C GLN A 154 12.54 -3.78 -19.63
N ILE A 155 11.69 -4.77 -19.92
CA ILE A 155 10.24 -4.61 -19.93
C ILE A 155 9.71 -4.38 -18.53
N PHE A 156 10.32 -5.04 -17.53
CA PHE A 156 9.95 -4.84 -16.15
C PHE A 156 10.27 -3.42 -15.66
N GLU A 157 11.40 -2.84 -16.06
CA GLU A 157 11.69 -1.43 -15.77
C GLU A 157 10.68 -0.48 -16.44
N TYR A 158 10.23 -0.76 -17.67
CA TYR A 158 9.15 0.01 -18.28
C TYR A 158 7.82 -0.12 -17.54
N LEU A 159 7.51 -1.30 -16.99
CA LEU A 159 6.32 -1.50 -16.17
C LEU A 159 6.40 -0.72 -14.86
N LYS A 160 7.58 -0.68 -14.20
CA LYS A 160 7.80 0.14 -13.00
C LYS A 160 7.69 1.63 -13.30
N GLU A 161 8.29 2.08 -14.41
CA GLU A 161 8.19 3.47 -14.85
C GLU A 161 6.72 3.85 -15.04
N TYR A 162 5.95 2.99 -15.72
CA TYR A 162 4.52 3.16 -15.93
C TYR A 162 3.71 3.26 -14.62
N GLU A 163 3.98 2.40 -13.64
CA GLU A 163 3.36 2.45 -12.30
C GLU A 163 3.73 3.74 -11.54
N SER A 164 4.97 4.21 -11.67
CA SER A 164 5.47 5.39 -10.95
C SER A 164 4.91 6.74 -11.46
N GLN A 165 4.41 6.82 -12.69
CA GLN A 165 3.95 8.08 -13.29
C GLN A 165 2.64 8.61 -12.69
N GLU A 166 1.85 7.80 -11.98
CA GLU A 166 0.76 8.32 -11.13
C GLU A 166 1.27 9.19 -9.96
N THR A 167 2.52 8.98 -9.50
CA THR A 167 3.14 9.82 -8.46
C THR A 167 3.95 11.00 -9.01
N LYS A 168 4.32 10.95 -10.29
CA LYS A 168 5.08 11.98 -11.00
C LYS A 168 4.60 12.08 -12.44
N LEU A 169 3.55 12.85 -12.68
CA LEU A 169 3.24 13.34 -14.02
C LEU A 169 4.43 14.19 -14.49
N CYS A 170 5.24 13.61 -15.38
CA CYS A 170 6.41 14.15 -16.07
C CYS A 170 6.97 15.47 -15.50
N GLY A 171 7.79 15.38 -14.45
CA GLY A 171 8.56 16.52 -13.91
C GLY A 171 7.81 17.48 -12.99
N LYS A 172 6.50 17.30 -12.77
CA LYS A 172 5.79 18.02 -11.69
C LYS A 172 5.85 17.19 -10.41
N ASN A 173 6.72 17.60 -9.49
CA ASN A 173 6.77 17.06 -8.13
C ASN A 173 5.46 17.38 -7.39
N PHE A 174 4.52 16.45 -7.32
CA PHE A 174 3.50 16.52 -6.29
C PHE A 174 4.12 16.05 -4.97
N LYS A 175 4.44 17.02 -4.11
CA LYS A 175 4.73 16.75 -2.70
C LYS A 175 3.41 16.36 -2.04
N PHE A 176 3.15 15.06 -1.91
CA PHE A 176 1.99 14.52 -1.18
C PHE A 176 2.08 14.72 0.35
N PHE A 177 3.08 15.43 0.83
CA PHE A 177 3.15 15.92 2.20
C PHE A 177 3.56 17.39 2.19
N PRO A 178 2.78 18.32 2.77
CA PRO A 178 3.36 19.58 3.18
C PRO A 178 4.54 19.25 4.10
N LYS A 179 5.69 19.91 3.88
CA LYS A 179 6.75 19.90 4.90
C LYS A 179 6.10 20.38 6.19
N SER A 180 5.94 19.48 7.15
CA SER A 180 5.58 19.85 8.51
C SER A 180 6.70 20.74 9.04
N ILE A 181 6.34 22.02 9.24
CA ILE A 181 6.98 23.10 10.02
C ILE A 181 8.49 22.97 10.20
#